data_AF-A0A4V6F1U5-F1
#
_entry.id   AF-A0A4V6F1U5-F1
#
_cell.length_a   1.000
_cell.length_b   1.000
_cell.length_c   1.000
_cell.angle_alpha   90.00
_cell.angle_beta   90.00
_cell.angle_gamma   90.00
#
_symmetry.space_group_name_H-M   'P 1'
#
loop_
_entity.id
_entity.type
_entity.pdbx_description
1 polymer ?
#
loop_
_entity_poly.entity_id
_entity_poly.type
_entity_poly.pdbx_seq_one_letter_code
_entity_poly.pdbx_strand_id
1 'polypeptide(L)'
;MTGNNTIKQNWDAVMDERQSPLKNLSLPTAHMVMQLLAWMWSAIFSLSLGSYLVFGVTAVFHVLVIAGIFITLMVFQKADEKSTT
;
A
#
# COMPACT_ATOMS: atom_id res chain seq x y z
N MET A 1 3.04 33.49 4.67
CA MET A 1 2.05 32.51 4.17
C MET A 1 2.76 31.16 4.07
N THR A 2 3.02 30.51 5.21
CA THR A 2 3.98 29.40 5.30
C THR A 2 3.44 28.25 6.17
N GLY A 3 2.13 28.00 6.11
CA GLY A 3 1.48 26.94 6.92
C GLY A 3 1.01 25.73 6.11
N ASN A 4 0.82 25.91 4.81
CA ASN A 4 0.19 24.96 3.89
C ASN A 4 1.20 24.13 3.11
N ASN A 5 2.44 24.62 2.98
CA ASN A 5 3.45 24.01 2.12
C ASN A 5 4.17 22.86 2.83
N THR A 6 4.32 22.94 4.16
CA THR A 6 5.07 21.95 4.95
C THR A 6 4.33 20.63 5.09
N ILE A 7 3.01 20.67 5.35
CA ILE A 7 2.16 19.47 5.36
C ILE A 7 2.22 18.79 3.99
N LYS A 8 2.09 19.59 2.91
CA LYS A 8 2.13 19.07 1.54
C LYS A 8 3.50 18.49 1.18
N GLN A 9 4.59 19.14 1.58
CA GLN A 9 5.95 18.64 1.36
C GLN A 9 6.23 17.34 2.13
N ASN A 10 5.78 17.26 3.39
CA ASN A 10 5.93 16.04 4.19
C ASN A 10 5.07 14.90 3.63
N TRP A 11 3.85 15.21 3.19
CA TRP A 11 2.98 14.26 2.51
C TRP A 11 3.60 13.78 1.20
N ASP A 12 4.05 14.70 0.34
CA ASP A 12 4.70 14.37 -0.93
C ASP A 12 5.98 13.55 -0.70
N ALA A 13 6.75 13.81 0.37
CA ALA A 13 7.95 13.02 0.70
C ALA A 13 7.64 11.55 1.04
N VAL A 14 6.48 11.26 1.62
CA VAL A 14 6.07 9.90 2.02
C VAL A 14 5.22 9.21 0.93
N MET A 15 4.34 9.97 0.28
CA MET A 15 3.26 9.46 -0.56
C MET A 15 3.44 9.73 -2.06
N ASP A 16 4.30 10.68 -2.47
CA ASP A 16 4.59 10.91 -3.90
C ASP A 16 5.59 9.87 -4.38
N GLU A 17 5.19 9.03 -5.34
CA GLU A 17 6.07 8.00 -5.91
C GLU A 17 7.36 8.56 -6.52
N ARG A 18 7.37 9.84 -6.91
CA ARG A 18 8.50 10.49 -7.59
C ARG A 18 9.52 11.07 -6.61
N GLN A 19 9.08 11.36 -5.39
CA GLN A 19 9.90 11.99 -4.35
C GLN A 19 10.27 11.02 -3.23
N SER A 20 9.46 9.96 -3.06
CA SER A 20 9.69 8.88 -2.12
C SER A 20 11.02 8.16 -2.36
N PRO A 21 11.71 7.71 -1.30
CA PRO A 21 12.89 6.85 -1.43
C PRO A 21 12.62 5.52 -2.15
N LEU A 22 11.34 5.16 -2.35
CA LEU A 22 10.89 3.99 -3.13
C LEU A 22 10.81 4.24 -4.65
N LYS A 23 11.10 5.45 -5.14
CA LYS A 23 11.03 5.83 -6.57
C LYS A 23 11.93 5.02 -7.50
N ASN A 24 13.00 4.45 -6.96
CA ASN A 24 13.94 3.62 -7.73
C ASN A 24 13.42 2.19 -7.94
N LEU A 25 12.29 1.85 -7.33
CA LEU A 25 11.66 0.54 -7.40
C LEU A 25 10.52 0.57 -8.43
N SER A 26 10.26 -0.55 -9.09
CA SER A 26 9.13 -0.66 -10.02
C SER A 26 7.83 -0.28 -9.32
N LEU A 27 7.00 0.53 -9.99
CA LEU A 27 5.68 1.02 -9.54
C LEU A 27 4.84 -0.03 -8.77
N PRO A 28 4.73 -1.30 -9.23
CA PRO A 28 4.00 -2.34 -8.51
C PRO A 28 4.57 -2.65 -7.12
N THR A 29 5.89 -2.63 -6.98
CA THR A 29 6.57 -2.95 -5.73
C THR A 29 6.49 -1.79 -4.74
N ALA A 30 6.60 -0.54 -5.21
CA ALA A 30 6.38 0.64 -4.37
C ALA A 30 4.95 0.66 -3.81
N HIS A 31 3.95 0.36 -4.64
CA HIS A 31 2.55 0.24 -4.20
C HIS A 31 2.36 -0.87 -3.17
N MET A 32 3.02 -2.02 -3.36
CA MET A 32 2.97 -3.14 -2.41
C MET A 32 3.57 -2.80 -1.04
N VAL A 33 4.69 -2.06 -1.01
CA VAL A 33 5.31 -1.61 0.25
C VAL A 33 4.40 -0.63 1.00
N MET A 34 3.76 0.29 0.28
CA MET A 34 2.76 1.20 0.88
C MET A 34 1.57 0.43 1.46
N GLN A 35 1.10 -0.62 0.78
CA GLN A 35 0.04 -1.50 1.24
C GLN A 35 0.41 -2.26 2.53
N LEU A 36 1.65 -2.76 2.61
CA LEU A 36 2.17 -3.45 3.80
C LEU A 36 2.33 -2.50 4.99
N LEU A 37 2.74 -1.26 4.76
CA LEU A 37 2.86 -0.26 5.81
C LEU A 37 1.48 0.10 6.39
N ALA A 38 0.47 0.27 5.53
CA ALA A 38 -0.92 0.45 5.96
C ALA A 38 -1.44 -0.76 6.75
N TRP A 39 -1.09 -1.98 6.32
CA TRP A 39 -1.44 -3.21 7.04
C TRP A 39 -0.81 -3.28 8.44
N MET A 40 0.47 -2.92 8.56
CA MET A 40 1.18 -2.86 9.84
C MET A 40 0.49 -1.90 10.83
N TRP A 41 0.15 -0.69 10.38
CA TRP A 41 -0.52 0.30 11.24
C TRP A 41 -1.94 -0.11 11.64
N SER A 42 -2.70 -0.73 10.73
CA SER A 42 -4.02 -1.29 11.05
C SER A 42 -3.92 -2.36 12.16
N ALA A 43 -2.92 -3.24 12.08
CA ALA A 43 -2.68 -4.26 13.10
C ALA A 43 -2.33 -3.66 14.48
N ILE A 44 -1.47 -2.65 14.52
CA ILE A 44 -1.10 -1.94 15.76
C ILE A 44 -2.33 -1.32 16.42
N PHE A 45 -3.20 -0.66 15.65
CA PHE A 45 -4.44 -0.08 16.20
C PHE A 45 -5.40 -1.16 16.72
N SER A 46 -5.59 -2.25 15.99
CA SER A 46 -6.49 -3.32 16.41
C SER A 46 -6.02 -4.05 17.67
N LEU A 47 -4.70 -4.24 17.83
CA LEU A 47 -4.10 -4.81 19.04
C LEU A 47 -4.18 -3.82 20.23
N SER A 48 -3.99 -2.52 19.97
CA SER A 48 -4.07 -1.47 21.01
C SER A 48 -5.47 -1.36 21.64
N LEU A 49 -6.52 -1.71 20.89
CA LEU A 49 -7.90 -1.73 21.36
C LEU A 49 -8.28 -3.03 22.10
N GLY A 50 -7.36 -3.99 22.23
CA GLY A 50 -7.52 -5.18 23.07
C GLY A 50 -8.45 -6.28 22.54
N SER A 51 -8.89 -6.21 21.27
CA SER A 51 -9.86 -7.16 20.70
C SER A 51 -9.22 -8.12 19.70
N TYR A 52 -8.66 -9.22 20.21
CA TYR A 52 -8.00 -10.27 19.40
C TYR A 52 -8.92 -10.89 18.33
N LEU A 53 -10.23 -11.01 18.61
CA LEU A 53 -11.20 -11.55 17.65
C LEU A 53 -11.51 -10.56 16.52
N VAL A 54 -11.66 -9.26 16.85
CA VAL A 54 -11.84 -8.21 15.84
C VAL A 54 -10.57 -8.04 15.00
N PHE A 55 -9.40 -8.20 15.62
CA PHE A 55 -8.12 -8.25 14.91
C PHE A 55 -8.07 -9.42 13.91
N GLY A 56 -8.44 -10.63 14.33
CA GLY A 56 -8.42 -11.80 13.46
C GLY A 56 -9.31 -11.64 12.21
N VAL A 57 -10.54 -11.17 12.38
CA VAL A 57 -11.48 -10.98 11.27
C VAL A 57 -11.01 -9.87 10.32
N THR A 58 -10.55 -8.74 10.86
CA THR A 58 -10.08 -7.63 10.04
C THR A 58 -8.79 -7.99 9.29
N ALA A 59 -7.86 -8.70 9.92
CA ALA A 59 -6.62 -9.15 9.28
C ALA A 59 -6.88 -10.07 8.08
N VAL A 60 -7.79 -11.04 8.21
CA VAL A 60 -8.17 -11.95 7.11
C VAL A 60 -8.78 -11.17 5.95
N PHE A 61 -9.69 -10.23 6.22
CA PHE A 61 -10.29 -9.39 5.19
C PHE A 61 -9.24 -8.56 4.45
N HIS A 62 -8.29 -7.93 5.15
CA HIS A 62 -7.23 -7.15 4.52
C HIS A 62 -6.33 -8.01 3.63
N VAL A 63 -5.90 -9.20 4.09
CA VAL A 63 -5.06 -10.10 3.29
C VAL A 63 -5.80 -10.55 2.01
N LEU A 64 -7.10 -10.84 2.09
CA LEU A 64 -7.92 -11.16 0.92
C LEU A 64 -7.97 -10.01 -0.10
N VAL A 65 -8.15 -8.77 0.37
CA VAL A 65 -8.14 -7.59 -0.50
C VAL A 65 -6.79 -7.40 -1.18
N ILE A 66 -5.68 -7.52 -0.43
CA ILE A 66 -4.33 -7.39 -0.98
C ILE A 66 -4.06 -8.49 -2.02
N ALA A 67 -4.44 -9.73 -1.72
CA ALA A 67 -4.30 -10.84 -2.66
C ALA A 67 -5.10 -10.60 -3.95
N GLY A 68 -6.32 -10.09 -3.85
CA GLY A 68 -7.14 -9.75 -5.03
C GLY A 68 -6.51 -8.68 -5.92
N ILE A 69 -5.93 -7.63 -5.34
CA ILE A 69 -5.19 -6.60 -6.08
C ILE A 69 -3.99 -7.22 -6.80
N PHE A 70 -3.23 -8.07 -6.11
CA PHE A 70 -2.04 -8.71 -6.68
C PHE A 70 -2.38 -9.65 -7.85
N ILE A 71 -3.43 -10.46 -7.71
CA ILE A 71 -3.94 -11.31 -8.80
C ILE A 71 -4.34 -10.45 -10.00
N THR A 72 -5.02 -9.32 -9.77
CA THR A 72 -5.42 -8.40 -10.85
C THR A 72 -4.20 -7.82 -11.58
N LEU A 73 -3.18 -7.38 -10.85
CA LEU A 73 -1.92 -6.90 -11.45
C LEU A 73 -1.21 -7.99 -12.25
N MET A 74 -1.16 -9.23 -11.75
CA MET A 74 -0.59 -10.37 -12.48
C MET A 74 -1.33 -10.66 -13.78
N VAL A 75 -2.67 -10.64 -13.75
CA VAL A 75 -3.50 -10.84 -14.94
C VAL A 75 -3.25 -9.74 -15.97
N PHE A 76 -3.17 -8.48 -15.55
CA PHE A 76 -2.87 -7.37 -16.45
C PHE A 76 -1.47 -7.44 -17.04
N GLN A 77 -0.44 -7.77 -16.23
CA GLN A 77 0.91 -7.98 -16.74
C GLN A 77 0.96 -9.11 -17.77
N LYS A 78 0.23 -10.22 -17.53
CA LYS A 78 0.16 -11.33 -18.49
C LYS A 78 -0.60 -10.97 -19.77
N ALA A 79 -1.61 -10.11 -19.67
CA ALA A 79 -2.32 -9.60 -20.84
C ALA A 79 -1.44 -8.66 -21.69
N ASP A 80 -0.64 -7.81 -21.03
CA ASP A 80 0.28 -6.87 -21.68
C ASP A 80 1.47 -7.59 -22.35
N GLU A 81 2.06 -8.59 -21.69
CA GLU A 81 3.12 -9.43 -22.25
C GLU A 81 2.68 -10.13 -23.54
N LYS A 82 1.41 -10.54 -23.61
CA LYS A 82 0.82 -11.21 -24.77
C LYS A 82 0.42 -10.26 -25.90
N SER A 83 0.31 -8.95 -25.64
CA SER A 83 -0.03 -7.94 -26.66
C SER A 83 1.18 -7.46 -27.47
N THR A 84 2.39 -7.68 -26.93
CA THR A 84 3.65 -7.20 -27.51
C THR A 84 4.37 -8.26 -28.36
N THR A 85 3.75 -9.44 -28.56
CA THR A 85 4.21 -10.53 -29.45
C THR A 85 3.28 -10.64 -30.65
#